data_AF-A0A945A312-F1
#
_entry.id   AF-A0A945A312-F1
#
_cell.length_a   1.000
_cell.length_b   1.000
_cell.length_c   1.000
_cell.angle_alpha   90.00
_cell.angle_beta   90.00
_cell.angle_gamma   90.00
#
_symmetry.space_group_name_H-M   'P 1'
#
loop_
_entity.id
_entity.type
_entity.pdbx_description
1 polymer ?
#
loop_
_entity_poly.entity_id
_entity_poly.type
_entity_poly.pdbx_seq_one_letter_code
_entity_poly.pdbx_strand_id
1 'polypeptide(L)'
;MVTSAYSSAQARPVPFSFAKDLIGRPQPVIAMIGGFDYPGEVVVADTWQSEFGEQLSGVTMFRLVLLQSQLSPSPREISDTRIIVAVQASDPTKLNRIGESRSNYIIESQSAETEQNTETEIRSIREVRASYAAVPDPLSTD
;
A
#
# COMPACT_ATOMS: atom_id res chain seq x y z
N MET A 1 -13.85 28.40 1.35
CA MET A 1 -13.52 27.10 1.98
C MET A 1 -14.24 26.03 1.19
N VAL A 2 -13.51 25.26 0.37
CA VAL A 2 -14.07 24.08 -0.31
C VAL A 2 -13.59 22.88 0.48
N THR A 3 -14.48 22.29 1.27
CA THR A 3 -14.26 21.04 1.97
C THR A 3 -14.26 19.94 0.91
N SER A 4 -13.08 19.48 0.49
CA SER A 4 -12.95 18.27 -0.31
C SER A 4 -13.37 17.09 0.55
N ALA A 5 -14.62 16.65 0.36
CA ALA A 5 -15.08 15.38 0.90
C ALA A 5 -14.34 14.28 0.14
N TYR A 6 -13.27 13.76 0.72
CA TYR A 6 -12.74 12.45 0.32
C TYR A 6 -13.86 11.44 0.58
N SER A 7 -14.63 11.15 -0.47
CA SER A 7 -15.51 9.99 -0.47
C SER A 7 -14.60 8.80 -0.21
N SER A 8 -14.77 8.15 0.93
CA SER A 8 -14.20 6.83 1.17
C SER A 8 -14.81 5.93 0.10
N ALA A 9 -14.10 5.78 -1.02
CA ALA A 9 -14.47 4.84 -2.07
C ALA A 9 -14.55 3.47 -1.38
N GLN A 10 -15.77 3.00 -1.13
CA GLN A 10 -15.99 1.70 -0.53
C GLN A 10 -15.30 0.69 -1.43
N ALA A 11 -14.34 -0.06 -0.86
CA ALA A 11 -13.64 -1.10 -1.60
C ALA A 11 -14.69 -2.04 -2.21
N ARG A 12 -14.65 -2.20 -3.53
CA ARG A 12 -15.57 -3.11 -4.22
C ARG A 12 -15.17 -4.55 -3.92
N PRO A 13 -16.13 -5.46 -3.66
CA PRO A 13 -15.82 -6.88 -3.54
C PRO A 13 -15.12 -7.38 -4.80
N VAL A 14 -14.03 -8.12 -4.60
CA VAL A 14 -13.25 -8.73 -5.68
C VAL A 14 -13.70 -10.19 -5.81
N PRO A 15 -14.26 -10.62 -6.96
CA PRO A 15 -14.75 -11.98 -7.11
C PRO A 15 -13.60 -12.97 -7.27
N PHE A 16 -13.62 -14.05 -6.50
CA PHE A 16 -12.77 -15.24 -6.64
C PHE A 16 -13.55 -16.48 -6.20
N SER A 17 -13.07 -17.67 -6.54
CA SER A 17 -13.81 -18.93 -6.38
C SER A 17 -13.07 -19.93 -5.50
N PHE A 18 -13.84 -20.72 -4.75
CA PHE A 18 -13.40 -21.90 -4.01
C PHE A 18 -13.73 -23.21 -4.75
N ALA A 19 -14.05 -23.14 -6.05
CA ALA A 19 -14.34 -24.33 -6.85
C ALA A 19 -13.13 -25.27 -6.88
N LYS A 20 -13.38 -26.58 -6.74
CA LYS A 20 -12.33 -27.59 -6.55
C LYS A 20 -11.30 -27.63 -7.69
N ASP A 21 -11.74 -27.37 -8.91
CA ASP A 21 -10.91 -27.32 -10.12
C ASP A 21 -10.01 -26.07 -10.20
N LEU A 22 -10.26 -25.09 -9.35
CA LEU A 22 -9.49 -23.85 -9.23
C LEU A 22 -8.59 -23.82 -7.98
N ILE A 23 -8.69 -24.82 -7.09
CA ILE A 23 -7.80 -24.93 -5.93
C ILE A 23 -6.35 -25.13 -6.41
N GLY A 24 -5.43 -24.38 -5.81
CA GLY A 24 -4.02 -24.32 -6.17
C GLY A 24 -3.73 -23.50 -7.43
N ARG A 25 -4.74 -22.96 -8.11
CA ARG A 25 -4.55 -22.17 -9.33
C ARG A 25 -4.65 -20.67 -9.05
N PRO A 26 -3.76 -19.85 -9.62
CA PRO A 26 -3.92 -18.40 -9.59
C PRO A 26 -5.18 -17.97 -10.35
N GLN A 27 -6.01 -17.18 -9.68
CA GLN A 27 -7.22 -16.58 -10.23
C GLN A 27 -6.98 -15.09 -10.41
N PRO A 28 -7.03 -14.56 -11.65
CA PRO A 28 -6.77 -13.14 -11.90
C PRO A 28 -7.88 -12.28 -11.28
N VAL A 29 -7.47 -11.20 -10.62
CA VAL A 29 -8.37 -10.26 -9.96
C VAL A 29 -7.94 -8.81 -10.18
N ILE A 30 -8.86 -7.88 -9.97
CA ILE A 30 -8.58 -6.44 -10.00
C ILE A 30 -9.08 -5.84 -8.69
N ALA A 31 -8.17 -5.23 -7.93
CA ALA A 31 -8.51 -4.44 -6.76
C ALA A 31 -8.59 -2.96 -7.12
N MET A 32 -9.65 -2.27 -6.70
CA MET A 32 -9.80 -0.83 -6.92
C MET A 32 -9.41 -0.08 -5.65
N ILE A 33 -8.33 0.70 -5.71
CA ILE A 33 -7.81 1.49 -4.57
C ILE A 33 -7.66 2.94 -5.03
N GLY A 34 -8.34 3.88 -4.35
CA GLY A 34 -8.25 5.30 -4.70
C GLY A 34 -8.72 5.65 -6.12
N GLY A 35 -9.57 4.82 -6.73
CA GLY A 35 -10.02 4.98 -8.10
C GLY A 35 -9.09 4.39 -9.18
N PHE A 36 -8.01 3.71 -8.78
CA PHE A 36 -7.08 3.03 -9.67
C PHE A 36 -7.26 1.51 -9.60
N ASP A 37 -7.11 0.85 -10.75
CA ASP A 37 -7.16 -0.60 -10.87
C ASP A 37 -5.78 -1.21 -10.64
N TYR A 38 -5.70 -2.13 -9.70
CA TYR A 38 -4.50 -2.89 -9.38
C TYR A 38 -4.74 -4.34 -9.77
N PRO A 39 -4.14 -4.81 -10.88
CA PRO A 39 -4.23 -6.21 -11.27
C PRO A 39 -3.43 -7.07 -10.30
N GLY A 40 -4.01 -8.18 -9.87
CA GLY A 40 -3.37 -9.15 -9.00
C GLY A 40 -3.94 -10.54 -9.22
N GLU A 41 -3.60 -11.45 -8.33
CA GLU A 41 -4.16 -12.80 -8.35
C GLU A 41 -4.44 -13.32 -6.95
N VAL A 42 -5.47 -14.17 -6.85
CA VAL A 42 -5.82 -14.90 -5.64
C VAL A 42 -5.56 -16.37 -5.88
N VAL A 43 -4.82 -17.03 -4.98
CA VAL A 43 -4.62 -18.48 -4.96
C VAL A 43 -5.34 -19.02 -3.74
N VAL A 44 -6.36 -19.85 -3.94
CA VAL A 44 -6.96 -20.63 -2.85
C VAL A 44 -6.29 -21.99 -2.84
N ALA A 45 -5.65 -22.38 -1.74
CA ALA A 45 -4.92 -23.65 -1.67
C ALA A 45 -5.11 -24.37 -0.34
N ASP A 46 -5.07 -25.70 -0.38
CA ASP A 46 -5.19 -26.51 0.83
C ASP A 46 -3.91 -26.43 1.68
N THR A 47 -2.75 -26.53 1.02
CA THR A 47 -1.43 -26.47 1.65
C THR A 47 -0.50 -25.52 0.90
N TRP A 48 0.52 -25.03 1.59
CA TRP A 48 1.56 -24.21 0.97
C TRP A 48 2.34 -24.99 -0.11
N GLN A 49 2.67 -24.31 -1.20
CA GLN A 49 3.58 -24.77 -2.25
C GLN A 49 4.57 -23.64 -2.53
N SER A 50 5.85 -23.96 -2.76
CA SER A 50 6.91 -22.95 -2.92
C SER A 50 6.64 -21.99 -4.09
N GLU A 51 6.01 -22.47 -5.16
CA GLU A 51 5.60 -21.70 -6.33
C GLU A 51 4.69 -20.50 -5.97
N PHE A 52 3.93 -20.61 -4.88
CA PHE A 52 3.07 -19.51 -4.43
C PHE A 52 3.86 -18.34 -3.88
N GLY A 53 5.09 -18.57 -3.40
CA GLY A 53 6.01 -17.55 -2.89
C GLY A 53 7.04 -17.07 -3.92
N GLU A 54 7.02 -17.58 -5.16
CA GLU A 54 7.93 -17.14 -6.22
C GLU A 54 7.63 -15.71 -6.68
N GLN A 55 8.65 -15.08 -7.28
CA GLN A 55 8.56 -13.71 -7.76
C GLN A 55 7.42 -13.52 -8.77
N LEU A 56 6.59 -12.49 -8.58
CA LEU A 56 5.52 -12.19 -9.52
C LEU A 56 6.11 -11.57 -10.79
N SER A 57 5.63 -12.05 -11.94
CA SER A 57 6.08 -11.59 -13.26
C SER A 57 4.99 -10.81 -13.98
N GLY A 58 5.40 -10.05 -15.01
CA GLY A 58 4.48 -9.31 -15.86
C GLY A 58 3.78 -8.15 -15.15
N VAL A 59 2.46 -8.07 -15.30
CA VAL A 59 1.62 -6.96 -14.82
C VAL A 59 1.01 -7.22 -13.44
N THR A 60 1.23 -8.38 -12.83
CA THR A 60 0.64 -8.72 -11.53
C THR A 60 1.29 -7.89 -10.41
N MET A 61 0.48 -7.06 -9.76
CA MET A 61 0.91 -6.13 -8.70
C MET A 61 0.89 -6.78 -7.31
N PHE A 62 0.09 -7.82 -7.11
CA PHE A 62 0.00 -8.54 -5.84
C PHE A 62 -0.48 -9.97 -6.02
N ARG A 63 -0.18 -10.82 -5.03
CA ARG A 63 -0.77 -12.16 -4.89
C ARG A 63 -1.28 -12.36 -3.47
N LEU A 64 -2.52 -12.81 -3.36
CA LEU A 64 -3.13 -13.24 -2.10
C LEU A 64 -3.25 -14.75 -2.09
N VAL A 65 -2.59 -15.41 -1.14
CA VAL A 65 -2.69 -16.86 -0.96
C VAL A 65 -3.59 -17.14 0.24
N LEU A 66 -4.75 -17.74 -0.01
CA LEU A 66 -5.69 -18.16 1.02
C LEU A 66 -5.48 -19.65 1.30
N LEU A 67 -4.78 -19.94 2.39
CA LEU A 67 -4.49 -21.30 2.83
C LEU A 67 -5.61 -21.83 3.73
N GLN A 68 -6.14 -23.00 3.39
CA GLN A 68 -7.07 -23.75 4.25
C GLN A 68 -6.34 -24.49 5.38
N SER A 69 -5.03 -24.71 5.25
CA SER A 69 -4.18 -25.18 6.33
C SER A 69 -3.90 -24.07 7.36
N GLN A 70 -3.64 -24.49 8.60
CA GLN A 70 -3.18 -23.63 9.69
C GLN A 70 -1.65 -23.43 9.66
N LEU A 71 -0.94 -24.18 8.82
CA LEU A 71 0.50 -24.10 8.71
C LEU A 71 0.89 -22.94 7.77
N SER A 72 1.41 -21.87 8.37
CA SER A 72 1.99 -20.76 7.60
C SER A 72 3.35 -21.15 7.00
N PRO A 73 3.68 -20.65 5.80
CA PRO A 73 5.03 -20.75 5.28
C PRO A 73 6.01 -19.94 6.13
N SER A 74 7.28 -20.34 6.08
CA SER A 74 8.38 -19.52 6.58
C SER A 74 8.49 -18.24 5.74
N PRO A 75 8.84 -17.09 6.35
CA PRO A 75 9.10 -15.85 5.60
C PRO A 75 10.15 -15.99 4.49
N ARG A 76 11.07 -16.96 4.61
CA ARG A 76 12.10 -17.23 3.58
C ARG A 76 11.55 -17.92 2.33
N GLU A 77 10.37 -18.51 2.42
CA GLU A 77 9.70 -19.16 1.29
C GLU A 77 8.92 -18.14 0.44
N ILE A 78 8.77 -16.91 0.92
CA ILE A 78 8.12 -15.81 0.20
C ILE A 78 9.22 -14.90 -0.34
N SER A 79 9.49 -15.01 -1.63
CA SER A 79 10.57 -14.29 -2.30
C SER A 79 10.17 -12.86 -2.68
N ASP A 80 8.87 -12.56 -2.72
CA ASP A 80 8.33 -11.29 -3.21
C ASP A 80 7.43 -10.64 -2.17
N THR A 81 7.73 -9.38 -1.84
CA THR A 81 7.04 -8.61 -0.80
C THR A 81 5.60 -8.25 -1.16
N ARG A 82 5.20 -8.43 -2.41
CA ARG A 82 3.84 -8.22 -2.91
C ARG A 82 2.92 -9.42 -2.65
N ILE A 83 3.45 -10.49 -2.05
CA ILE A 83 2.71 -11.71 -1.74
C ILE A 83 2.29 -11.69 -0.28
N ILE A 84 0.99 -11.88 -0.05
CA ILE A 84 0.41 -11.96 1.28
C ILE A 84 -0.25 -13.33 1.43
N VAL A 85 0.03 -14.00 2.54
CA VAL A 85 -0.53 -15.31 2.86
C VAL A 85 -1.47 -15.18 4.05
N ALA A 86 -2.73 -15.56 3.85
CA ALA A 86 -3.72 -15.68 4.91
C ALA A 86 -3.91 -17.16 5.23
N VAL A 87 -3.72 -17.53 6.50
CA VAL A 87 -3.95 -18.89 7.00
C VAL A 87 -5.24 -18.99 7.78
N GLN A 88 -5.87 -20.16 7.75
CA GLN A 88 -7.05 -20.42 8.57
C GLN A 88 -6.69 -20.34 10.06
N ALA A 89 -7.48 -19.59 10.83
CA ALA A 89 -7.30 -19.50 12.28
C ALA A 89 -7.62 -20.84 12.97
N SER A 90 -6.81 -21.23 13.95
CA SER A 90 -6.91 -22.52 14.65
C SER A 90 -8.12 -22.66 15.58
N ASP A 91 -8.73 -21.56 16.01
CA ASP A 91 -9.84 -21.54 16.97
C ASP A 91 -10.75 -20.32 16.71
N PRO A 92 -11.97 -20.49 16.17
CA PRO A 92 -12.88 -19.38 15.89
C PRO A 92 -13.41 -18.69 17.16
N THR A 93 -13.29 -19.34 18.33
CA THR A 93 -13.77 -18.82 19.62
C THR A 93 -12.72 -17.98 20.37
N LYS A 94 -11.46 -17.96 19.92
CA LYS A 94 -10.40 -17.08 20.44
C LYS A 94 -10.21 -15.79 19.64
N LEU A 95 -11.15 -15.45 18.76
CA LEU A 95 -11.15 -14.20 18.00
C LEU A 95 -11.53 -12.99 18.87
N ASN A 96 -10.75 -12.73 19.92
CA ASN A 96 -10.66 -11.37 20.44
C ASN A 96 -9.87 -10.55 19.42
N ARG A 97 -10.62 -9.77 18.64
CA ARG A 97 -10.21 -8.96 17.50
C ARG A 97 -9.91 -9.81 16.27
N ILE A 98 -10.73 -9.63 15.22
CA ILE A 98 -10.18 -9.37 13.89
C ILE A 98 -9.03 -8.41 14.14
N GLY A 99 -7.80 -8.94 14.19
CA GLY A 99 -6.63 -8.11 14.37
C GLY A 99 -6.67 -7.17 13.19
N GLU A 100 -6.99 -5.90 13.45
CA GLU A 100 -6.71 -4.83 12.52
C GLU A 100 -5.20 -4.90 12.30
N SER A 101 -4.79 -5.72 11.33
CA SER A 101 -3.47 -5.63 10.76
C SER A 101 -3.44 -4.22 10.23
N ARG A 102 -2.68 -3.36 10.93
CA ARG A 102 -2.36 -2.03 10.45
C ARG A 102 -1.67 -2.28 9.12
N SER A 103 -2.48 -2.31 8.07
CA SER A 103 -2.03 -2.30 6.72
C SER A 103 -1.29 -0.97 6.64
N ASN A 104 0.03 -1.03 6.79
CA ASN A 104 0.86 0.13 6.56
C ASN A 104 0.75 0.33 5.05
N TYR A 105 -0.25 1.11 4.64
CA TYR A 105 -0.19 1.78 3.37
C TYR A 105 1.07 2.62 3.45
N ILE A 106 2.14 2.17 2.78
CA ILE A 106 3.23 3.06 2.42
C ILE A 106 2.62 3.97 1.36
N ILE A 107 1.85 4.94 1.81
CA ILE A 107 1.79 6.20 1.12
C ILE A 107 3.19 6.71 1.33
N GLU A 108 3.99 6.80 0.28
CA GLU A 108 5.16 7.68 0.27
C GLU A 108 4.68 9.13 0.37
N SER A 109 3.98 9.46 1.46
CA SER A 109 3.92 10.80 1.98
C SER A 109 5.26 10.99 2.67
N GLN A 110 6.19 11.60 1.94
CA GLN A 110 7.38 12.23 2.50
C GLN A 110 6.94 13.18 3.63
N SER A 111 6.86 12.68 4.85
CA SER A 111 6.48 13.49 6.00
C SER A 111 6.82 12.74 7.28
N ALA A 112 8.11 12.61 7.55
CA ALA A 112 8.64 12.49 8.91
C ALA A 112 10.15 12.84 9.03
N GLU A 113 10.73 13.60 8.09
CA GLU A 113 12.07 14.22 8.27
C GLU A 113 12.08 15.73 7.93
N THR A 114 10.90 16.35 7.80
CA THR A 114 10.80 17.74 7.30
C THR A 114 10.25 18.74 8.34
N GLU A 115 10.34 18.43 9.64
CA GLU A 115 10.05 19.43 10.68
C GLU A 115 11.30 20.20 11.13
N GLN A 116 12.50 19.64 10.98
CA GLN A 116 13.74 20.39 11.24
C GLN A 116 14.27 21.17 10.03
N ASN A 117 13.89 20.80 8.81
CA ASN A 117 14.34 21.51 7.59
C ASN A 117 13.45 22.71 7.22
N THR A 118 12.16 22.69 7.55
CA THR A 118 11.25 23.80 7.22
C THR A 118 11.54 25.06 8.03
N GLU A 119 12.05 24.94 9.25
CA GLU A 119 12.39 26.12 10.06
C GLU A 119 13.62 26.86 9.51
N THR A 120 14.64 26.11 9.06
CA THR A 120 15.84 26.66 8.38
C THR A 120 15.51 27.22 7.00
N GLU A 121 14.60 26.58 6.26
CA GLU A 121 14.19 26.99 4.91
C GLU A 121 13.25 28.22 4.93
N ILE A 122 12.35 28.31 5.92
CA ILE A 122 11.52 29.51 6.14
C ILE A 122 12.38 30.70 6.60
N ARG A 123 13.45 30.45 7.37
CA ARG A 123 14.40 31.49 7.77
C ARG A 123 15.19 32.01 6.56
N SER A 124 15.65 31.13 5.66
CA SER A 124 16.38 31.53 4.45
C SER A 124 15.50 32.33 3.48
N ILE A 125 14.23 31.98 3.31
CA ILE A 125 13.30 32.71 2.42
C ILE A 125 12.96 34.11 2.96
N ARG A 126 12.82 34.27 4.29
CA ARG A 126 12.62 35.60 4.90
C ARG A 126 13.86 36.49 4.75
N GLU A 127 15.05 35.92 4.88
CA GLU A 127 16.32 36.64 4.76
C GLU A 127 16.55 37.11 3.31
N VAL A 128 16.26 36.26 2.32
CA VAL A 128 16.34 36.63 0.89
C VAL A 128 15.36 37.76 0.54
N ARG A 129 14.13 37.74 1.07
CA ARG A 129 13.14 38.81 0.82
C ARG A 129 13.53 40.15 1.44
N ALA A 130 14.25 40.15 2.56
CA ALA A 130 14.79 41.38 3.15
C ALA A 130 15.92 41.98 2.30
N SER A 131 16.75 41.13 1.65
CA SER A 131 17.82 41.60 0.76
C SER A 131 17.31 42.25 -0.54
N TYR A 132 16.17 41.81 -1.09
CA TYR A 132 15.57 42.44 -2.28
C TYR A 132 14.79 43.73 -1.97
N ALA A 133 14.32 43.92 -0.74
CA ALA A 133 13.61 45.14 -0.35
C ALA A 133 14.54 46.34 -0.06
N ALA A 134 15.85 46.08 0.06
CA ALA A 134 16.86 47.09 0.37
C ALA A 134 17.69 47.55 -0.84
N VAL A 135 17.38 47.07 -2.05
CA VAL A 135 18.03 47.56 -3.27
C VAL A 135 17.27 48.80 -3.75
N PRO A 136 17.84 50.02 -3.69
CA PRO A 136 17.23 51.17 -4.31
C PRO A 136 17.29 51.00 -5.84
N ASP A 137 16.16 51.29 -6.49
CA ASP A 137 15.98 51.22 -7.94
C ASP A 137 16.94 52.19 -8.66
N PRO A 138 17.84 51.74 -9.56
CA PRO A 138 18.83 52.62 -10.18
C PRO A 138 18.34 53.36 -11.42
N LEU A 139 17.03 53.57 -11.62
CA LEU A 139 16.49 54.28 -12.78
C LEU A 139 15.43 55.32 -12.40
N SER A 140 15.87 56.38 -11.74
CA SER A 140 15.20 57.68 -11.78
C SER A 140 16.19 58.74 -12.28
N THR A 141 16.42 58.72 -13.59
CA THR A 141 16.98 59.85 -14.34
C THR A 141 15.82 60.68 -14.88
N ASP A 142 15.69 61.90 -14.38
CA ASP A 142 15.28 63.08 -15.15
C ASP A 142 16.49 64.02 -15.21
#